data_AF-A0A1V9YVE6-F1
#
_entry.id   AF-A0A1V9YVE6-F1
#
_cell.length_a   1.000
_cell.length_b   1.000
_cell.length_c   1.000
_cell.angle_alpha   90.00
_cell.angle_beta   90.00
_cell.angle_gamma   90.00
#
_symmetry.space_group_name_H-M   'P 1'
#
loop_
_entity.id
_entity.type
_entity.pdbx_description
1 polymer ?
#
loop_
_entity_poly.entity_id
_entity_poly.type
_entity_poly.pdbx_seq_one_letter_code
_entity_poly.pdbx_strand_id
1 'polypeptide(L)'
;TRNNNCGATVGDGTHSLFKHTASDEANLLEFSVAGGKVWYDMSNIPPGPDHCTSYADCKAHTGKKGYNVPVDVIPTRHNNGQNCRKLHDTKPDAPDAYLFPGDVKTPW
;
A
#
# COMPACT_ATOMS: atom_id res chain seq x y z
N THR A 1 -11.04 4.15 4.97
CA THR A 1 -11.73 5.19 5.79
C THR A 1 -13.14 5.37 5.26
N ARG A 2 -14.12 5.61 6.15
CA ARG A 2 -15.49 5.99 5.77
C ARG A 2 -15.43 7.42 5.20
N ASN A 3 -16.01 7.64 4.01
CA ASN A 3 -16.13 8.95 3.32
C ASN A 3 -14.99 9.33 2.36
N ASN A 4 -14.78 8.52 1.31
CA ASN A 4 -14.31 8.99 -0.01
C ASN A 4 -13.28 10.14 0.08
N ASN A 5 -12.03 9.84 0.46
CA ASN A 5 -10.97 10.82 0.80
C ASN A 5 -10.52 11.74 -0.35
N CYS A 6 -11.36 11.95 -1.36
CA CYS A 6 -11.19 12.97 -2.37
C CYS A 6 -10.94 14.33 -1.69
N GLY A 7 -9.85 14.99 -2.06
CA GLY A 7 -9.47 16.29 -1.50
C GLY A 7 -8.79 16.22 -0.13
N ALA A 8 -8.46 15.03 0.39
CA ALA A 8 -7.62 14.93 1.59
C ALA A 8 -6.27 15.60 1.34
N THR A 9 -5.89 16.51 2.24
CA THR A 9 -4.57 17.14 2.23
C THR A 9 -3.68 16.42 3.24
N VAL A 10 -2.51 15.99 2.77
CA VAL A 10 -1.48 15.34 3.60
C VAL A 10 -0.30 16.30 3.72
N GLY A 11 0.15 16.56 4.94
CA GLY A 11 1.17 17.57 5.25
C GLY A 11 2.43 16.95 5.86
N ASP A 12 3.50 17.73 5.95
CA ASP A 12 4.76 17.29 6.55
C ASP A 12 4.56 16.79 8.00
N GLY A 13 5.21 15.69 8.35
CA GLY A 13 5.02 14.95 9.60
C GLY A 13 3.87 13.94 9.58
N THR A 14 3.14 13.78 8.48
CA THR A 14 2.04 12.80 8.39
C THR A 14 2.57 11.40 8.09
N HIS A 15 2.14 10.43 8.90
CA HIS A 15 2.28 8.98 8.64
C HIS A 15 0.90 8.35 8.72
N SER A 16 0.38 7.85 7.60
CA SER A 16 -0.99 7.35 7.55
C SER A 16 -1.21 6.42 6.35
N LEU A 17 -2.45 5.98 6.17
CA LEU A 17 -2.87 5.13 5.06
C LEU A 17 -4.22 5.58 4.49
N PHE A 18 -4.43 5.27 3.22
CA PHE A 18 -5.73 5.29 2.57
C PHE A 18 -6.18 3.86 2.26
N LYS A 19 -7.47 3.60 2.49
CA LYS A 19 -8.11 2.33 2.13
C LYS A 19 -9.57 2.54 1.77
N HIS A 20 -10.08 1.76 0.82
CA HIS A 20 -11.42 1.94 0.25
C HIS A 20 -12.54 1.68 1.26
N THR A 21 -12.37 0.73 2.17
CA THR A 21 -13.37 0.40 3.20
C THR A 21 -12.77 0.40 4.60
N ALA A 22 -13.56 0.09 5.63
CA ALA A 22 -13.07 -0.10 6.99
C ALA A 22 -12.45 -1.49 7.22
N SER A 23 -12.63 -2.42 6.27
CA SER A 23 -12.13 -3.81 6.37
C SER A 23 -10.62 -3.84 6.65
N ASP A 24 -10.19 -4.86 7.39
CA ASP A 24 -8.78 -5.24 7.54
C ASP A 24 -8.27 -5.99 6.30
N GLU A 25 -9.16 -6.49 5.45
CA GLU A 25 -8.82 -7.10 4.16
C GLU A 25 -8.78 -6.10 2.99
N ALA A 26 -8.86 -4.79 3.25
CA ALA A 26 -8.68 -3.80 2.19
C ALA A 26 -7.19 -3.57 1.92
N ASN A 27 -6.81 -3.47 0.65
CA ASN A 27 -5.46 -3.05 0.27
C ASN A 27 -5.22 -1.60 0.74
N LEU A 28 -3.98 -1.34 1.11
CA LEU A 28 -3.57 -0.10 1.77
C LEU A 28 -2.65 0.69 0.85
N LEU A 29 -2.98 1.97 0.63
CA LEU A 29 -2.00 2.95 0.19
C LEU A 29 -1.38 3.56 1.43
N GLU A 30 -0.17 3.14 1.77
CA GLU A 30 0.59 3.65 2.91
C GLU A 30 1.41 4.86 2.45
N PHE A 31 1.51 5.89 3.31
CA PHE A 31 2.30 7.06 2.97
C PHE A 31 2.89 7.75 4.19
N SER A 32 4.03 8.39 3.96
CA SER A 32 4.72 9.25 4.90
C SER A 32 5.12 10.54 4.20
N VAL A 33 4.96 11.68 4.87
CA VAL A 33 5.43 12.98 4.39
C VAL A 33 6.39 13.54 5.43
N ALA A 34 7.64 13.78 5.07
CA ALA A 34 8.65 14.33 5.97
C ALA A 34 9.75 15.04 5.18
N GLY A 35 10.19 16.20 5.68
CA GLY A 35 11.25 16.98 5.04
C GLY A 35 10.89 17.43 3.62
N GLY A 36 9.60 17.68 3.36
CA GLY A 36 9.11 18.07 2.04
C GLY A 36 9.14 16.96 0.99
N LYS A 37 9.34 15.70 1.40
CA LYS A 37 9.27 14.51 0.55
C LYS A 37 8.06 13.68 0.91
N VAL A 38 7.54 12.95 -0.06
CA VAL A 38 6.51 11.94 0.13
C VAL A 38 7.07 10.56 -0.21
N TRP A 39 6.87 9.61 0.69
CA TRP A 39 7.07 8.18 0.46
C TRP A 39 5.71 7.52 0.47
N TYR A 40 5.50 6.56 -0.42
CA TYR A 40 4.27 5.83 -0.50
C TYR A 40 4.50 4.46 -1.10
N ASP A 41 3.64 3.53 -0.72
CA ASP A 41 3.64 2.16 -1.21
C ASP A 41 2.23 1.57 -1.14
N MET A 42 2.05 0.45 -1.84
CA MET A 42 0.83 -0.36 -1.73
C MET A 42 1.15 -1.59 -0.88
N SER A 43 0.22 -1.97 -0.02
CA SER A 43 0.32 -3.18 0.80
C SER A 43 -0.92 -4.03 0.65
N ASN A 44 -0.70 -5.28 0.23
CA ASN A 44 -1.69 -6.35 0.16
C ASN A 44 -1.38 -7.46 1.16
N ILE A 45 -0.55 -7.17 2.17
CA ILE A 45 -0.18 -8.13 3.20
C ILE A 45 -1.46 -8.59 3.92
N PRO A 46 -1.79 -9.90 3.92
CA PRO A 46 -2.95 -10.39 4.66
C PRO A 46 -2.85 -10.01 6.14
N PRO A 47 -3.94 -9.49 6.76
CA PRO A 47 -3.87 -8.97 8.12
C PRO A 47 -3.65 -10.11 9.13
N GLY A 48 -2.81 -9.84 10.13
CA GLY A 48 -2.28 -10.86 11.04
C GLY A 48 -1.25 -11.80 10.42
N PRO A 49 -0.25 -11.31 9.64
CA PRO A 49 0.67 -12.16 8.88
C PRO A 49 1.70 -12.91 9.73
N ASP A 50 1.90 -12.49 10.98
CA ASP A 50 2.98 -12.98 11.86
C ASP A 50 4.34 -12.99 11.15
N HIS A 51 4.97 -14.15 11.00
CA HIS A 51 6.27 -14.32 10.36
C HIS A 51 6.19 -15.04 8.99
N CYS A 52 5.04 -14.99 8.31
CA CYS A 52 4.92 -15.59 6.97
C CYS A 52 5.94 -15.00 5.98
N THR A 53 6.39 -15.84 5.05
CA THR A 53 7.56 -15.55 4.18
C THR A 53 7.23 -15.40 2.70
N SER A 54 5.95 -15.56 2.35
CA SER A 54 5.44 -15.34 0.99
C SER A 54 3.95 -15.03 1.03
N TYR A 55 3.41 -14.46 -0.05
CA TYR A 55 1.96 -14.20 -0.13
C TYR A 55 1.11 -15.47 0.06
N ALA A 56 1.53 -16.58 -0.54
CA ALA A 56 0.82 -17.84 -0.44
C ALA A 56 0.82 -18.38 1.00
N ASP A 57 1.96 -18.28 1.68
CA ASP A 57 2.13 -18.63 3.08
C ASP A 57 1.23 -17.76 3.99
N CYS A 58 1.24 -16.43 3.80
CA CYS A 58 0.37 -15.53 4.56
C CYS A 58 -1.11 -15.83 4.36
N LYS A 59 -1.55 -16.14 3.13
CA LYS A 59 -2.93 -16.55 2.87
C LYS A 59 -3.29 -17.87 3.57
N ALA A 60 -2.39 -18.84 3.56
CA ALA A 60 -2.62 -20.13 4.22
C ALA A 60 -2.68 -19.96 5.75
N HIS A 61 -1.83 -19.11 6.32
CA HIS A 61 -1.79 -18.81 7.75
C HIS A 61 -3.03 -18.03 8.23
N THR A 62 -3.41 -16.98 7.51
CA THR A 62 -4.46 -16.04 7.94
C THR A 62 -5.87 -16.42 7.45
N GLY A 63 -5.97 -17.17 6.35
CA GLY A 63 -7.22 -17.36 5.61
C GLY A 63 -7.71 -16.12 4.87
N LYS A 64 -6.90 -15.04 4.82
CA LYS A 64 -7.30 -13.71 4.31
C LYS A 64 -6.47 -13.31 3.11
N LYS A 65 -6.95 -12.32 2.35
CA LYS A 65 -6.29 -11.88 1.10
C LYS A 65 -5.51 -10.57 1.23
N GLY A 66 -5.94 -9.68 2.12
CA GLY A 66 -5.38 -8.32 2.23
C GLY A 66 -5.68 -7.40 1.03
N TYR A 67 -6.67 -7.73 0.20
CA TYR A 67 -7.01 -6.98 -1.01
C TYR A 67 -8.53 -6.96 -1.24
N ASN A 68 -9.08 -5.81 -1.68
CA ASN A 68 -10.50 -5.70 -2.00
C ASN A 68 -10.80 -4.98 -3.33
N VAL A 69 -10.07 -3.94 -3.72
CA VAL A 69 -10.34 -3.18 -4.95
C VAL A 69 -9.07 -2.82 -5.72
N PRO A 70 -9.14 -2.70 -7.05
CA PRO A 70 -8.01 -2.23 -7.84
C PRO A 70 -7.70 -0.75 -7.54
N VAL A 71 -6.41 -0.43 -7.43
CA VAL A 71 -5.89 0.91 -7.15
C VAL A 71 -4.74 1.24 -8.10
N ASP A 72 -4.79 2.45 -8.66
CA ASP A 72 -3.68 3.09 -9.35
C ASP A 72 -3.21 4.30 -8.55
N VAL A 73 -1.91 4.39 -8.27
CA VAL A 73 -1.29 5.58 -7.66
C VAL A 73 -0.51 6.31 -8.74
N ILE A 74 -1.00 7.47 -9.16
CA ILE A 74 -0.42 8.24 -10.27
C ILE A 74 0.06 9.61 -9.75
N PRO A 75 1.37 9.78 -9.51
CA PRO A 75 1.91 11.09 -9.17
C PRO A 75 1.74 12.06 -10.35
N THR A 76 1.30 13.28 -10.05
CA THR A 76 1.11 14.34 -11.04
C THR A 76 2.31 15.29 -11.15
N ARG A 77 3.27 15.17 -10.22
CA ARG A 77 4.55 15.90 -10.21
C ARG A 77 5.67 14.95 -9.82
N HIS A 78 6.89 15.25 -10.28
CA HIS A 78 8.10 14.44 -10.05
C HIS A 78 7.94 12.96 -10.43
N ASN A 79 7.05 12.68 -11.40
CA ASN A 79 6.63 11.34 -11.83
C ASN A 79 7.58 10.68 -12.84
N ASN A 80 8.88 10.99 -12.74
CA ASN A 80 9.92 10.55 -13.68
C ASN A 80 10.43 9.13 -13.39
N GLY A 81 9.73 8.35 -12.56
CA GLY A 81 10.14 7.01 -12.13
C GLY A 81 11.27 6.97 -11.12
N GLN A 82 12.20 7.94 -11.17
CA GLN A 82 13.31 8.06 -10.22
C GLN A 82 12.89 8.64 -8.87
N ASN A 83 12.01 9.66 -8.87
CA ASN A 83 11.54 10.29 -7.63
C ASN A 83 10.20 9.68 -7.19
N CYS A 84 9.18 9.82 -8.03
CA CYS A 84 7.86 9.24 -7.79
C CYS A 84 7.51 8.30 -8.95
N ARG A 85 7.23 7.03 -8.62
CA ARG A 85 6.82 6.01 -9.60
C ARG A 85 5.31 5.77 -9.54
N LYS A 86 4.69 5.42 -10.66
CA LYS A 86 3.33 4.91 -10.65
C LYS A 86 3.30 3.56 -9.92
N LEU A 87 2.26 3.30 -9.13
CA LEU A 87 1.95 1.96 -8.59
C LEU A 87 0.68 1.43 -9.21
N HIS A 88 0.68 0.16 -9.61
CA HIS A 88 -0.44 -0.52 -10.21
C HIS A 88 -0.80 -1.78 -9.42
N ASP A 89 -1.82 -1.66 -8.56
CA ASP A 89 -2.30 -2.74 -7.70
C ASP A 89 -3.70 -3.16 -8.11
N THR A 90 -3.80 -4.10 -9.05
CA THR A 90 -5.07 -4.55 -9.64
C THR A 90 -5.45 -5.98 -9.32
N LYS A 91 -4.64 -6.66 -8.50
CA LYS A 91 -4.87 -8.03 -8.08
C LYS A 91 -4.18 -8.30 -6.73
N PRO A 92 -4.64 -9.30 -5.96
CA PRO A 92 -4.11 -9.53 -4.62
C PRO A 92 -2.59 -9.79 -4.57
N ASP A 93 -2.02 -10.39 -5.61
CA ASP A 93 -0.59 -10.68 -5.76
C ASP A 93 0.11 -9.68 -6.72
N ALA A 94 -0.34 -8.42 -6.76
CA ALA A 94 0.24 -7.40 -7.63
C ALA A 94 1.74 -7.18 -7.32
N PRO A 95 2.60 -7.06 -8.34
CA PRO A 95 4.04 -6.91 -8.15
C PRO A 95 4.41 -5.56 -7.50
N ASP A 96 3.56 -4.54 -7.61
CA ASP A 96 3.79 -3.22 -7.02
C ASP A 96 3.41 -3.12 -5.54
N ALA A 97 2.69 -4.11 -4.98
CA ALA A 97 2.29 -4.14 -3.58
C ALA A 97 3.23 -5.02 -2.74
N TYR A 98 3.48 -4.65 -1.49
CA TYR A 98 4.07 -5.54 -0.50
C TYR A 98 3.11 -6.69 -0.20
N LEU A 99 3.60 -7.94 -0.24
CA LEU A 99 2.75 -9.12 -0.12
C LEU A 99 2.96 -9.93 1.16
N PHE A 100 4.05 -9.69 1.89
CA PHE A 100 4.37 -10.31 3.17
C PHE A 100 5.34 -9.39 3.97
N PRO A 101 5.50 -9.56 5.29
CA PRO A 101 6.27 -8.63 6.14
C PRO A 101 7.75 -8.43 5.74
N GLY A 102 8.39 -9.48 5.20
CA GLY A 102 9.79 -9.43 4.76
C GLY A 102 9.97 -9.10 3.28
N ASP A 103 8.90 -8.69 2.58
CA ASP A 103 8.97 -8.37 1.15
C ASP A 103 9.76 -7.07 0.94
N VAL A 104 10.52 -6.99 -0.17
CA VAL A 104 11.41 -5.86 -0.46
C VAL A 104 11.04 -5.29 -1.83
N LYS A 105 10.36 -4.13 -1.84
CA LYS A 105 9.93 -3.45 -3.08
C LYS A 105 10.62 -2.11 -3.32
N THR A 106 11.00 -1.41 -2.26
CA THR A 106 11.80 -0.19 -2.36
C THR A 106 13.21 -0.48 -1.84
N PRO A 107 14.25 -0.49 -2.69
CA PRO A 107 15.63 -0.44 -2.20
C PRO A 107 15.81 0.90 -1.48
N TRP A 108 16.23 0.85 -0.22
CA TRP A 108 16.60 2.02 0.57
C TRP A 108 17.90 2.64 0.07
#